data_AF-A0A3D0TL88-F1
#
_entry.id   AF-A0A3D0TL88-F1
#
_cell.length_a   1.000
_cell.length_b   1.000
_cell.length_c   1.000
_cell.angle_alpha   90.00
_cell.angle_beta   90.00
_cell.angle_gamma   90.00
#
_symmetry.space_group_name_H-M   'P 1'
#
loop_
_entity.id
_entity.type
_entity.pdbx_description
1 polymer ?
#
loop_
_entity_poly.entity_id
_entity_poly.type
_entity_poly.pdbx_seq_one_letter_code
_entity_poly.pdbx_strand_id
1 'polypeptide(L)'
;LAASGIDSHWQTKVGDNWDRIADSLRLAVSRSDAVIVSGGLGPTPDDITREVLAGLMGVELVADPVIEQRIREMFGRHGRDMPE
;
A
#
# COMPACT_ATOMS: atom_id res chain seq x y z
N LEU A 1 -5.35 -12.47 -12.30
CA LEU A 1 -4.36 -13.54 -12.05
C LEU A 1 -4.63 -14.75 -12.93
N ALA A 2 -5.77 -15.45 -12.79
CA ALA A 2 -6.11 -16.61 -13.63
C ALA A 2 -6.08 -16.33 -15.15
N ALA A 3 -6.67 -15.21 -15.59
CA ALA A 3 -6.62 -14.79 -17.00
C ALA A 3 -5.20 -14.51 -17.53
N SER A 4 -4.22 -14.35 -16.63
CA SER A 4 -2.81 -14.14 -16.94
C SER A 4 -1.95 -15.39 -16.67
N GLY A 5 -2.56 -16.53 -16.35
CA GLY A 5 -1.86 -17.78 -16.03
C GLY A 5 -1.06 -17.74 -14.71
N ILE A 6 -1.42 -16.84 -13.79
CA ILE A 6 -0.75 -16.72 -12.48
C ILE A 6 -1.61 -17.41 -11.42
N ASP A 7 -1.03 -18.39 -10.75
CA ASP A 7 -1.65 -19.09 -9.64
C ASP A 7 -1.64 -18.25 -8.36
N SER A 8 -2.77 -18.25 -7.64
CA SER A 8 -2.93 -17.54 -6.37
C SER A 8 -3.01 -18.55 -5.22
N HIS A 9 -1.87 -18.92 -4.65
CA HIS A 9 -1.80 -19.94 -3.61
C HIS A 9 -2.19 -19.45 -2.21
N TRP A 10 -2.00 -18.17 -1.92
CA TRP A 10 -2.14 -17.63 -0.57
C TRP A 10 -2.93 -16.32 -0.56
N GLN A 11 -3.77 -16.16 0.45
CA GLN A 11 -4.41 -14.90 0.79
C GLN A 11 -4.37 -14.72 2.31
N THR A 12 -3.95 -13.56 2.78
CA THR A 12 -3.83 -13.25 4.20
C THR A 12 -4.51 -11.91 4.47
N LYS A 13 -5.34 -11.88 5.51
CA LYS A 13 -5.93 -10.65 6.05
C LYS A 13 -5.15 -10.29 7.30
N VAL A 14 -4.76 -9.03 7.41
CA VAL A 14 -3.94 -8.50 8.50
C VAL A 14 -4.62 -7.25 9.04
N GLY A 15 -4.51 -7.00 10.34
CA GLY A 15 -4.97 -5.75 10.94
C GLY A 15 -3.88 -4.69 10.92
N ASP A 16 -4.27 -3.42 11.02
CA ASP A 16 -3.39 -2.25 10.87
C ASP A 16 -2.45 -2.05 12.07
N ASN A 17 -1.48 -2.94 12.18
CA ASN A 17 -0.41 -2.90 13.16
C ASN A 17 0.91 -3.19 12.46
N TRP A 18 1.92 -2.37 12.77
CA TRP A 18 3.23 -2.40 12.11
C TRP A 18 3.83 -3.80 12.05
N ASP A 19 3.99 -4.45 13.20
CA ASP A 19 4.65 -5.76 13.28
C ASP A 19 3.85 -6.84 12.56
N ARG A 20 2.51 -6.79 12.65
CA ARG A 20 1.64 -7.75 11.97
C ARG A 20 1.74 -7.65 10.45
N ILE A 21 1.73 -6.43 9.91
CA ILE A 21 1.90 -6.19 8.47
C ILE A 21 3.32 -6.62 8.06
N ALA A 22 4.33 -6.23 8.83
CA ALA A 22 5.73 -6.53 8.55
C ALA A 22 5.98 -8.04 8.47
N ASP A 23 5.49 -8.80 9.44
CA ASP A 23 5.66 -10.25 9.49
C ASP A 23 4.87 -10.96 8.39
N SER A 24 3.66 -10.48 8.09
CA SER A 24 2.85 -11.01 6.98
C SER A 24 3.55 -10.80 5.63
N LEU A 25 4.15 -9.62 5.41
CA LEU A 25 4.90 -9.31 4.20
C LEU A 25 6.19 -10.11 4.10
N ARG A 26 6.97 -10.25 5.18
CA ARG A 26 8.18 -11.09 5.19
C ARG A 26 7.86 -12.53 4.81
N LEU A 27 6.81 -13.11 5.38
CA LEU A 27 6.37 -14.47 5.06
C LEU A 27 5.84 -14.58 3.62
N ALA A 28 5.13 -13.57 3.14
CA ALA A 28 4.62 -13.57 1.76
C ALA A 28 5.78 -13.52 0.74
N VAL A 29 6.75 -12.64 0.96
CA VAL A 29 7.94 -12.50 0.10
C VAL A 29 8.80 -13.76 0.15
N SER A 30 8.91 -14.44 1.30
CA SER A 30 9.75 -15.63 1.42
C SER A 30 9.22 -16.85 0.66
N ARG A 31 7.95 -16.86 0.22
CA ARG A 31 7.28 -18.04 -0.36
C ARG A 31 6.56 -17.79 -1.68
N SER A 32 6.59 -16.56 -2.19
CA SER A 32 5.87 -16.17 -3.39
C SER A 32 6.79 -15.40 -4.33
N ASP A 33 6.68 -15.65 -5.63
CA ASP A 33 7.41 -14.89 -6.66
C ASP A 33 6.92 -13.44 -6.76
N ALA A 34 5.66 -13.19 -6.38
CA ALA A 34 5.06 -11.87 -6.32
C ALA A 34 4.07 -11.75 -5.15
N VAL A 35 3.98 -10.54 -4.58
CA VAL A 35 3.03 -10.21 -3.51
C VAL A 35 2.18 -9.03 -3.95
N ILE A 36 0.87 -9.17 -3.87
CA ILE A 36 -0.09 -8.09 -4.11
C ILE A 36 -0.63 -7.65 -2.76
N VAL A 37 -0.51 -6.35 -2.48
CA VAL A 37 -0.98 -5.72 -1.24
C VAL A 37 -2.15 -4.80 -1.58
N SER A 38 -3.18 -4.78 -0.74
CA SER A 38 -4.35 -3.91 -0.88
C SER A 38 -4.86 -3.47 0.49
N GLY A 39 -5.24 -2.20 0.62
CA GLY A 39 -5.68 -1.59 1.88
C GLY A 39 -4.56 -0.82 2.57
N GLY A 40 -4.92 0.05 3.52
CA GLY A 40 -3.95 0.82 4.33
C GLY A 40 -3.17 1.88 3.55
N LEU A 41 -3.76 2.45 2.49
CA LEU A 41 -3.13 3.45 1.60
C LEU A 41 -3.81 4.83 1.65
N GLY A 42 -4.89 4.97 2.41
CA GLY A 42 -5.62 6.21 2.54
C GLY A 42 -4.88 7.25 3.42
N PRO A 43 -5.59 8.31 3.80
CA PRO A 43 -5.04 9.42 4.58
C PRO A 43 -5.25 9.26 6.09
N THR A 44 -5.82 8.16 6.59
CA THR A 44 -6.11 8.02 8.02
C THR A 44 -4.89 7.51 8.81
N PRO A 45 -4.80 7.76 10.13
CA PRO A 45 -3.64 7.34 10.92
C PRO A 45 -3.38 5.82 10.96
N ASP A 46 -4.41 5.02 10.67
CA ASP A 46 -4.34 3.56 10.53
C ASP A 46 -3.93 3.10 9.13
N ASP A 47 -3.87 3.97 8.11
CA ASP A 47 -3.37 3.66 6.78
C ASP A 47 -1.82 3.62 6.73
N ILE A 48 -1.22 2.62 7.37
CA ILE A 48 0.24 2.52 7.59
C ILE A 48 0.97 1.59 6.61
N THR A 49 0.32 1.13 5.53
CA THR A 49 0.89 0.06 4.67
C THR A 49 2.10 0.53 3.88
N ARG A 50 2.14 1.79 3.44
CA ARG A 50 3.28 2.35 2.68
C ARG A 50 4.52 2.44 3.55
N GLU A 51 4.33 2.87 4.78
CA GLU A 51 5.36 3.09 5.78
C GLU A 51 5.99 1.76 6.17
N VAL A 52 5.18 0.73 6.44
CA VAL A 52 5.68 -0.61 6.73
C VAL A 52 6.50 -1.17 5.57
N LEU A 53 6.00 -1.04 4.33
CA LEU A 53 6.71 -1.48 3.13
C LEU A 53 8.05 -0.77 2.96
N ALA A 54 8.08 0.55 3.10
CA ALA A 54 9.31 1.32 3.00
C ALA A 54 10.32 0.93 4.07
N GLY A 55 9.87 0.76 5.32
CA GLY A 55 10.68 0.28 6.43
C GLY A 55 11.25 -1.13 6.20
N LEU A 56 10.47 -2.04 5.61
CA LEU A 56 10.94 -3.38 5.24
C LEU A 56 11.96 -3.37 4.10
N MET A 57 11.75 -2.49 3.11
CA MET A 57 12.65 -2.36 1.96
C MET A 57 13.92 -1.55 2.29
N GLY A 58 13.96 -0.89 3.46
CA GLY A 58 15.07 -0.02 3.84
C GLY A 58 15.16 1.23 2.96
N VAL A 59 14.02 1.72 2.47
CA VAL A 59 13.94 2.91 1.61
C VAL A 59 13.17 4.02 2.31
N GLU A 60 13.44 5.26 1.92
CA GLU A 60 12.70 6.43 2.39
C GLU A 60 11.41 6.63 1.58
N LEU A 61 10.34 7.04 2.26
CA LEU A 61 9.14 7.56 1.59
C LEU A 61 9.33 9.03 1.26
N VAL A 62 9.20 9.36 -0.03
CA VAL A 62 9.31 10.73 -0.53
C VAL A 62 7.99 11.17 -1.14
N ALA A 63 7.62 12.43 -0.89
CA ALA A 63 6.48 13.04 -1.55
C ALA A 63 6.80 13.28 -3.03
N ASP A 64 5.92 12.82 -3.91
CA ASP A 64 6.02 13.07 -5.35
C ASP A 64 5.08 14.23 -5.73
N PRO A 65 5.61 15.40 -6.16
CA PRO A 65 4.81 16.57 -6.49
C PRO A 65 3.85 16.34 -7.67
N VAL A 66 4.18 15.42 -8.58
CA VAL A 66 3.31 15.08 -9.72
C VAL A 66 2.10 14.29 -9.24
N ILE A 67 2.32 13.35 -8.31
CA ILE A 67 1.24 12.57 -7.70
C ILE A 67 0.37 13.46 -6.80
N GLU A 68 0.98 14.34 -6.00
CA GLU A 68 0.25 15.29 -5.16
C GLU A 68 -0.67 16.18 -6.00
N GLN A 69 -0.15 16.78 -7.08
CA GLN A 69 -0.93 17.62 -7.98
C GLN A 69 -2.11 16.84 -8.59
N ARG A 70 -1.89 15.58 -8.99
CA ARG A 70 -2.96 14.73 -9.51
C ARG A 70 -4.05 14.45 -8.47
N ILE A 71 -3.67 14.25 -7.21
CA ILE A 71 -4.63 14.08 -6.11
C ILE A 71 -5.40 15.37 -5.90
N ARG A 72 -4.75 16.53 -5.88
CA ARG A 72 -5.40 17.85 -5.74
C ARG A 72 -6.43 18.11 -6.85
N GLU A 73 -6.09 17.80 -8.10
CA GLU A 73 -7.02 17.89 -9.24
C GLU A 73 -8.22 16.95 -9.10
N MET A 74 -7.99 15.74 -8.58
CA MET A 74 -9.07 14.79 -8.32
C MET A 74 -10.05 15.35 -7.27
N PHE A 75 -9.58 15.96 -6.19
CA PHE A 75 -10.46 16.65 -5.22
C PHE A 75 -11.24 17.80 -5.89
N GLY A 76 -10.55 18.63 -6.68
CA GLY A 76 -11.16 19.76 -7.39
C GLY A 76 -12.27 19.36 -8.37
N ARG A 77 -12.13 18.22 -9.07
CA ARG A 77 -13.19 17.65 -9.94
C ARG A 77 -14.46 17.29 -9.18
N HIS A 78 -14.37 17.05 -7.88
CA HIS A 78 -15.50 16.76 -7.01
C HIS A 78 -15.99 18.01 -6.25
N GLY A 79 -15.54 19.21 -6.62
CA GLY A 79 -15.92 20.47 -5.97
C GLY A 79 -15.44 20.56 -4.51
N ARG A 80 -14.35 19.87 -4.17
CA ARG A 80 -13.75 19.85 -2.84
C ARG A 80 -12.29 20.30 -2.93
N ASP A 81 -11.81 20.98 -1.90
CA ASP A 81 -10.38 21.18 -1.71
C ASP A 81 -9.77 19.94 -1.04
N MET A 82 -8.51 19.66 -1.34
CA MET A 82 -7.75 18.60 -0.68
C MET A 82 -7.50 19.02 0.78
N PRO A 83 -7.91 18.20 1.77
CA PRO A 83 -7.56 18.45 3.17
C PRO A 83 -6.03 18.44 3.35
N GLU A 84 -5.54 19.21 4.32
CA GLU A 84 -4.17 19.07 4.82
C GLU A 84 -3.98 17.77 5.60
#